data_AF-A0A8J7XYX5-F1
#
_entry.id   AF-A0A8J7XYX5-F1
#
_cell.length_a   1.000
_cell.length_b   1.000
_cell.length_c   1.000
_cell.angle_alpha   90.00
_cell.angle_beta   90.00
_cell.angle_gamma   90.00
#
_symmetry.space_group_name_H-M   'P 1'
#
loop_
_entity.id
_entity.type
_entity.pdbx_description
1 polymer ?
#
loop_
_entity_poly.entity_id
_entity_poly.type
_entity_poly.pdbx_seq_one_letter_code
_entity_poly.pdbx_strand_id
1 'polypeptide(L)'
;MQRVVEKPWGKEITFAEDDFYLGKILEIQRDQRLSYHYHDEKKETLFVLKGKIYCIINDMEYIFEEGKTLRFEPGTKHRIHALEDTTLVEVSTKEEISHRMEDDFGRIDFGCLFAEKRGNQHNGPVFYCRKPSRVDQVRLCVRKCGEFQHRDELELNNTQ
;
A
#
# COMPACT_ATOMS: atom_id res chain seq x y z
N MET A 1 5.74 25.33 -6.64
CA MET A 1 4.67 25.42 -5.62
C MET A 1 4.47 24.04 -5.04
N GLN A 2 4.35 23.89 -3.72
CA GLN A 2 4.18 22.59 -3.08
C GLN A 2 2.81 21.97 -3.39
N ARG A 3 2.75 20.64 -3.55
CA ARG A 3 1.51 19.87 -3.74
C ARG A 3 1.30 18.93 -2.56
N VAL A 4 0.13 18.99 -1.93
CA VAL A 4 -0.25 18.14 -0.80
C VAL A 4 -1.37 17.19 -1.24
N VAL A 5 -1.23 15.91 -0.93
CA VAL A 5 -2.23 14.88 -1.22
C VAL A 5 -2.50 14.07 0.04
N GLU A 6 -3.73 14.14 0.54
CA GLU A 6 -4.18 13.30 1.64
C GLU A 6 -4.27 11.83 1.20
N LYS A 7 -3.86 10.92 2.09
CA LYS A 7 -3.83 9.49 1.87
C LYS A 7 -4.46 8.77 3.05
N PRO A 8 -4.99 7.56 2.88
CA PRO A 8 -5.55 6.80 4.00
C PRO A 8 -4.55 6.50 5.14
N TRP A 9 -3.24 6.57 4.87
CA TRP A 9 -2.17 6.36 5.83
C TRP A 9 -1.60 7.66 6.44
N GLY A 10 -2.09 8.84 6.04
CA GLY A 10 -1.52 10.14 6.38
C GLY A 10 -1.53 11.07 5.18
N LYS A 11 -0.39 11.66 4.79
CA LYS A 11 -0.33 12.53 3.61
C LYS A 11 1.05 12.54 2.94
N GLU A 12 1.03 12.91 1.67
CA GLU A 12 2.22 13.14 0.87
C GLU A 12 2.32 14.62 0.50
N ILE A 13 3.49 15.22 0.70
CA ILE A 13 3.80 16.59 0.30
C ILE A 13 4.93 16.54 -0.73
N THR A 14 4.66 16.87 -1.99
CA THR A 14 5.69 17.07 -3.01
C THR A 14 6.21 18.51 -2.91
N PHE A 15 7.48 18.67 -2.54
CA PHE A 15 8.11 19.99 -2.42
C PHE A 15 9.05 20.31 -3.59
N ALA A 16 9.53 19.30 -4.31
CA ALA A 16 10.31 19.46 -5.52
C ALA A 16 9.90 18.42 -6.57
N GLU A 17 9.77 18.86 -7.81
CA GLU A 17 9.41 18.01 -8.95
C GLU A 17 9.87 18.71 -10.22
N ASP A 18 10.73 18.06 -11.00
CA ASP A 18 11.07 18.45 -12.36
C ASP A 18 11.08 17.22 -13.28
N ASP A 19 11.84 17.23 -14.38
CA ASP A 19 11.92 16.10 -15.31
C ASP A 19 12.91 15.01 -14.83
N PHE A 20 13.76 15.30 -13.86
CA PHE A 20 14.87 14.44 -13.44
C PHE A 20 14.71 13.93 -12.01
N TYR A 21 14.15 14.73 -11.11
CA TYR A 21 14.06 14.39 -9.69
C TYR A 21 12.72 14.77 -9.05
N LEU A 22 12.49 14.12 -7.91
CA LEU A 22 11.33 14.28 -7.06
C LEU A 22 11.80 14.40 -5.60
N GLY A 23 11.18 15.33 -4.88
CA GLY A 23 11.36 15.53 -3.45
C GLY A 23 10.01 15.48 -2.75
N LYS A 24 9.85 14.53 -1.83
CA LYS A 24 8.61 14.38 -1.04
C LYS A 24 8.87 14.35 0.45
N ILE A 25 7.87 14.80 1.20
CA ILE A 25 7.73 14.53 2.63
C ILE A 25 6.52 13.60 2.78
N LEU A 26 6.73 12.47 3.45
CA LEU A 26 5.68 11.51 3.78
C LEU A 26 5.42 11.62 5.28
N GLU A 27 4.22 12.07 5.65
CA GLU A 27 3.75 12.04 7.03
C GLU A 27 2.82 10.84 7.18
N ILE A 28 3.27 9.83 7.91
CA ILE A 28 2.59 8.55 8.08
C ILE A 28 2.12 8.45 9.52
N GLN A 29 0.83 8.23 9.71
CA GLN A 29 0.23 8.05 11.04
C GLN A 29 0.67 6.72 11.64
N ARG A 30 0.76 6.66 12.97
CA ARG A 30 1.05 5.43 13.71
C ARG A 30 0.16 4.26 13.25
N ASP A 31 0.78 3.08 13.19
CA ASP A 31 0.19 1.79 12.81
C ASP A 31 -0.31 1.74 11.35
N GLN A 32 -0.10 2.80 10.55
CA GLN A 32 -0.37 2.82 9.12
C GLN A 32 0.86 2.37 8.32
N ARG A 33 0.60 1.88 7.10
CA ARG A 33 1.64 1.43 6.19
C ARG A 33 1.35 1.76 4.73
N LEU A 34 2.42 1.91 3.96
CA LEU A 34 2.36 2.06 2.51
C LEU A 34 2.11 0.70 1.83
N SER A 35 1.78 0.73 0.54
CA SER A 35 1.69 -0.47 -0.29
C SER A 35 3.04 -1.22 -0.30
N TYR A 36 3.00 -2.54 -0.44
CA TYR A 36 4.20 -3.30 -0.82
C TYR A 36 4.35 -3.20 -2.32
N HIS A 37 5.45 -2.60 -2.77
CA HIS A 37 5.60 -2.22 -4.17
C HIS A 37 7.06 -2.14 -4.59
N TYR A 38 7.28 -1.97 -5.90
CA TYR A 38 8.58 -1.66 -6.48
C TYR A 38 8.40 -0.71 -7.68
N HIS A 39 9.53 -0.24 -8.18
CA HIS A 39 9.66 0.68 -9.31
C HIS A 39 10.59 0.09 -10.37
N ASP A 40 10.32 0.32 -11.66
CA ASP A 40 11.14 -0.25 -12.73
C ASP A 40 12.41 0.58 -12.96
N GLU A 41 12.35 1.90 -12.74
CA GLU A 41 13.43 2.83 -13.08
C GLU A 41 13.83 3.73 -11.92
N LYS A 42 12.91 3.98 -10.98
CA LYS A 42 13.11 4.90 -9.86
C LYS A 42 14.23 4.44 -8.94
N LYS A 43 15.20 5.33 -8.74
CA LYS A 43 16.12 5.28 -7.60
C LYS A 43 15.56 6.13 -6.50
N GLU A 44 15.39 5.55 -5.32
CA GLU A 44 14.77 6.22 -4.19
C GLU A 44 15.68 6.19 -2.97
N THR A 45 15.77 7.32 -2.28
CA THR A 45 16.43 7.43 -0.98
C THR A 45 15.44 8.03 0.01
N LEU A 46 15.25 7.35 1.12
CA LEU A 46 14.44 7.81 2.24
C LEU A 46 15.33 8.13 3.43
N PHE A 47 15.02 9.22 4.11
CA PHE A 47 15.61 9.60 5.39
C PHE A 47 14.52 9.65 6.45
N VAL A 48 14.74 8.96 7.56
CA VAL A 48 13.83 8.99 8.72
C VAL A 48 14.07 10.30 9.46
N LEU A 49 13.30 11.32 9.11
CA LEU A 49 13.41 12.65 9.72
C LEU A 49 12.90 12.66 11.15
N LYS A 50 11.81 11.91 11.42
CA LYS A 50 11.23 11.75 12.74
C LYS A 50 10.52 10.41 12.83
N GLY A 51 10.63 9.75 13.98
CA GLY A 51 9.85 8.57 14.32
C GLY A 51 10.60 7.25 14.14
N LYS A 52 9.84 6.17 14.03
CA LYS A 52 10.35 4.80 13.94
C LYS A 52 9.55 3.97 12.96
N ILE A 53 10.25 3.29 12.06
CA ILE A 53 9.63 2.48 11.01
C ILE A 53 10.06 1.02 11.08
N TYR A 54 9.12 0.17 10.70
CA TYR A 54 9.36 -1.21 10.32
C TYR A 54 9.27 -1.31 8.79
N CYS A 55 10.30 -1.85 8.17
CA CYS A 55 10.38 -2.00 6.72
C CYS A 55 10.47 -3.46 6.31
N ILE A 56 9.75 -3.82 5.27
CA ILE A 56 9.97 -5.05 4.51
C ILE A 56 10.74 -4.64 3.26
N ILE A 57 11.90 -5.23 3.00
CA ILE A 57 12.76 -4.96 1.85
C ILE A 57 13.18 -6.30 1.26
N ASN A 58 12.78 -6.59 0.02
CA ASN A 58 12.99 -7.88 -0.64
C ASN A 58 12.62 -9.06 0.28
N ASP A 59 11.42 -8.98 0.85
CA ASP A 59 10.87 -9.99 1.77
C ASP A 59 11.64 -10.17 3.10
N MET A 60 12.65 -9.31 3.39
CA MET A 60 13.36 -9.27 4.67
C MET A 60 12.90 -8.11 5.55
N GLU A 61 12.94 -8.30 6.87
CA GLU A 61 12.39 -7.36 7.85
C GLU A 61 13.49 -6.53 8.53
N TYR A 62 13.24 -5.23 8.67
CA TYR A 62 14.17 -4.28 9.26
C TYR A 62 13.44 -3.25 10.13
N ILE A 63 14.14 -2.71 11.12
CA ILE A 63 13.67 -1.58 11.92
C ILE A 63 14.66 -0.43 11.74
N PHE A 64 14.13 0.76 11.48
CA PHE A 64 14.92 1.98 11.37
C PHE A 64 14.35 3.06 12.28
N GLU A 65 15.25 3.85 12.86
CA GLU A 65 14.95 4.95 13.76
C GLU A 65 15.37 6.27 13.10
N GLU A 66 15.03 7.37 13.76
CA GLU A 66 15.40 8.73 13.36
C GLU A 66 16.90 8.86 13.01
N GLY A 67 17.18 9.61 11.95
CA GLY A 67 18.54 9.83 11.45
C GLY A 67 19.09 8.71 10.56
N LYS A 68 18.32 7.64 10.30
CA LYS A 68 18.72 6.58 9.37
C LYS A 68 18.27 6.85 7.95
N THR A 69 19.06 6.34 7.00
CA THR A 69 18.81 6.44 5.57
C THR A 69 18.61 5.06 4.97
N LEU A 70 17.63 4.95 4.08
CA LEU A 70 17.34 3.78 3.28
C LEU A 70 17.51 4.15 1.82
N ARG A 71 18.07 3.24 1.02
CA ARG A 71 18.22 3.42 -0.42
C ARG A 71 17.67 2.21 -1.15
N PHE A 72 16.85 2.48 -2.14
CA PHE A 72 16.22 1.48 -2.99
C PHE A 72 16.70 1.68 -4.42
N GLU A 73 17.34 0.66 -4.97
CA GLU A 73 17.63 0.58 -6.39
C GLU A 73 16.39 0.07 -7.15
N PRO A 74 16.27 0.31 -8.46
CA PRO A 74 15.14 -0.18 -9.24
C PRO A 74 14.94 -1.69 -9.08
N GLY A 75 13.69 -2.13 -9.05
CA GLY A 75 13.29 -3.50 -8.77
C GLY A 75 13.31 -3.90 -7.29
N THR A 76 13.77 -3.03 -6.37
CA THR A 76 13.74 -3.33 -4.93
C THR A 76 12.30 -3.28 -4.42
N LYS A 77 11.78 -4.44 -3.98
CA LYS A 77 10.46 -4.52 -3.37
C LYS A 77 10.53 -3.99 -1.96
N HIS A 78 9.66 -3.06 -1.60
CA HIS A 78 9.68 -2.49 -0.27
C HIS A 78 8.30 -2.06 0.23
N ARG A 79 8.14 -2.06 1.56
CA ARG A 79 6.98 -1.54 2.30
C ARG A 79 7.47 -0.89 3.58
N ILE A 80 6.82 0.21 3.93
CA ILE A 80 7.11 0.98 5.14
C ILE A 80 5.86 0.95 6.02
N HIS A 81 6.04 0.59 7.28
CA HIS A 81 5.05 0.65 8.33
C HIS A 81 5.55 1.57 9.44
N ALA A 82 4.74 2.54 9.84
CA ALA A 82 5.07 3.49 10.89
C ALA A 82 4.71 2.89 12.26
N LEU A 83 5.71 2.62 13.11
CA LEU A 83 5.49 2.10 14.48
C LEU A 83 5.03 3.21 15.44
N GLU A 84 5.24 4.45 15.05
CA GLU A 84 4.74 5.69 15.66
C GLU A 84 4.57 6.74 14.55
N ASP A 85 3.95 7.89 14.86
CA ASP A 85 3.82 8.97 13.88
C ASP A 85 5.19 9.35 13.30
N THR A 86 5.33 9.15 12.00
CA THR A 86 6.62 9.16 11.31
C THR A 86 6.62 10.22 10.21
N THR A 87 7.75 10.91 10.07
CA THR A 87 8.01 11.78 8.92
C THR A 87 9.23 11.25 8.17
N LEU A 88 9.04 10.95 6.89
CA LEU A 88 10.11 10.57 5.98
C LEU A 88 10.37 11.68 4.96
N VAL A 89 11.63 11.90 4.64
CA VAL A 89 12.03 12.71 3.49
C VAL A 89 12.46 11.76 2.38
N GLU A 90 11.84 11.91 1.22
CA GLU A 90 12.18 11.17 0.01
C GLU A 90 12.90 12.09 -0.97
N VAL A 91 13.99 11.58 -1.54
CA VAL A 91 14.61 12.10 -2.75
C VAL A 91 14.73 10.96 -3.74
N SER A 92 14.26 11.17 -4.96
CA SER A 92 14.24 10.13 -5.97
C SER A 92 14.39 10.67 -7.39
N THR A 93 14.75 9.79 -8.33
CA THR A 93 14.55 10.08 -9.75
C THR A 93 13.05 10.08 -10.05
N LYS A 94 12.64 10.76 -11.12
CA LYS A 94 11.23 10.78 -11.50
C LYS A 94 10.79 9.47 -12.17
N GLU A 95 9.72 8.88 -11.67
CA GLU A 95 8.95 7.81 -12.32
C GLU A 95 7.49 7.93 -11.87
N GLU A 96 6.56 7.84 -12.81
CA GLU A 96 5.12 7.95 -12.53
C GLU A 96 4.50 6.61 -12.12
N ILE A 97 5.11 5.50 -12.55
CA ILE A 97 4.58 4.15 -12.39
C ILE A 97 5.23 3.48 -11.16
N SER A 98 4.41 2.71 -10.45
CA SER A 98 4.83 1.81 -9.38
C SER A 98 4.01 0.53 -9.50
N HIS A 99 4.59 -0.60 -9.12
CA HIS A 99 3.94 -1.91 -9.19
C HIS A 99 3.60 -2.40 -7.79
N ARG A 100 2.33 -2.38 -7.43
CA ARG A 100 1.81 -2.75 -6.11
C ARG A 100 1.45 -4.23 -6.05
N MET A 101 2.17 -4.94 -5.19
CA MET A 101 1.96 -6.35 -4.89
C MET A 101 0.94 -6.54 -3.77
N GLU A 102 0.93 -5.63 -2.78
CA GLU A 102 -0.07 -5.63 -1.71
C GLU A 102 -0.47 -4.22 -1.30
N ASP A 103 -1.75 -4.02 -1.02
CA ASP A 103 -2.28 -2.75 -0.56
C ASP A 103 -3.44 -2.94 0.42
N ASP A 104 -3.43 -2.19 1.51
CA ASP A 104 -4.47 -2.27 2.53
C ASP A 104 -5.77 -1.58 2.09
N PHE A 105 -5.68 -0.68 1.12
CA PHE A 105 -6.74 0.21 0.66
C PHE A 105 -7.30 -0.19 -0.73
N GLY A 106 -6.96 -1.39 -1.22
CA GLY A 106 -7.51 -1.95 -2.45
C GLY A 106 -6.88 -1.45 -3.75
N ARG A 107 -5.76 -0.73 -3.69
CA ARG A 107 -5.05 -0.18 -4.85
C ARG A 107 -4.01 -1.18 -5.39
N ILE A 108 -4.45 -2.37 -5.80
CA ILE A 108 -3.54 -3.38 -6.39
C ILE A 108 -3.50 -3.22 -7.92
N ASP A 109 -2.30 -3.19 -8.50
CA ASP A 109 -2.13 -3.02 -9.95
C ASP A 109 -2.41 -4.34 -10.70
N PHE A 110 -2.35 -5.47 -9.99
CA PHE A 110 -2.89 -6.75 -10.45
C PHE A 110 -4.40 -6.80 -10.23
N GLY A 111 -5.18 -6.41 -11.25
CA GLY A 111 -6.63 -6.66 -11.25
C GLY A 111 -6.90 -8.14 -10.98
N CYS A 112 -7.73 -8.46 -9.98
CA CYS A 112 -8.21 -9.81 -9.59
C CYS A 112 -7.75 -10.96 -10.52
N LEU A 113 -6.51 -11.45 -10.36
CA LEU A 113 -5.95 -12.45 -11.28
C LEU A 113 -6.41 -13.88 -11.00
N PHE A 114 -7.12 -14.13 -9.90
CA PHE A 114 -7.63 -15.46 -9.58
C PHE A 114 -9.08 -15.42 -9.10
N ALA A 115 -9.99 -15.48 -10.08
CA ALA A 115 -11.33 -15.98 -9.85
C ALA A 115 -11.33 -17.51 -10.01
N GLU A 116 -10.98 -18.27 -8.97
CA GLU A 116 -11.26 -19.70 -9.00
C GLU A 116 -12.77 -19.91 -8.86
N LYS A 117 -13.37 -20.50 -9.88
CA LYS A 117 -14.76 -20.95 -9.85
C LYS A 117 -14.86 -22.18 -8.94
N ARG A 118 -14.88 -21.99 -7.62
CA ARG A 118 -15.21 -23.07 -6.69
C ARG A 118 -16.73 -23.18 -6.62
N GLY A 119 -17.26 -24.27 -7.13
CA GLY A 119 -18.69 -24.55 -7.03
C GLY A 119 -19.13 -24.54 -5.56
N ASN A 120 -20.22 -23.84 -5.27
CA ASN A 120 -21.08 -24.20 -4.15
C ASN A 120 -22.50 -23.67 -4.36
N GLN A 121 -23.42 -24.28 -3.62
CA GLN A 121 -24.89 -24.39 -3.78
C GLN A 121 -25.72 -23.09 -3.78
N HIS A 122 -25.13 -21.94 -4.15
CA HIS A 122 -25.83 -20.66 -4.27
C HIS A 122 -25.88 -20.21 -5.73
N ASN A 123 -27.05 -19.74 -6.17
CA ASN A 123 -27.30 -19.29 -7.55
C ASN A 123 -26.48 -18.04 -7.91
N GLY A 124 -25.23 -18.22 -8.33
CA GLY A 124 -24.39 -17.18 -8.93
C GLY A 124 -22.89 -17.45 -8.80
N PRO A 125 -22.03 -16.87 -9.67
CA PRO A 125 -20.59 -16.98 -9.55
C PRO A 125 -20.10 -16.28 -8.26
N VAL A 126 -19.48 -17.05 -7.36
CA VAL A 126 -18.81 -16.53 -6.16
C VAL A 126 -17.34 -16.29 -6.50
N PHE A 127 -16.86 -15.07 -6.27
CA PHE A 127 -15.46 -14.69 -6.49
C PHE A 127 -14.75 -14.62 -5.14
N TYR A 128 -13.67 -15.38 -4.98
CA TYR A 128 -12.83 -15.32 -3.79
C TYR A 128 -11.54 -14.57 -4.12
N CYS A 129 -11.33 -13.42 -3.48
CA CYS A 129 -10.05 -12.72 -3.54
C CYS A 129 -9.17 -13.21 -2.37
N ARG A 130 -8.09 -13.93 -2.67
CA ARG A 130 -7.05 -14.21 -1.66
C ARG A 130 -6.17 -12.97 -1.52
N LYS A 131 -6.29 -12.24 -0.40
CA LYS A 131 -5.25 -11.29 0.01
C LYS A 131 -4.01 -12.09 0.42
N PRO A 132 -2.79 -11.78 -0.04
CA PRO A 132 -1.58 -12.50 0.38
C PRO A 132 -1.15 -12.24 1.83
N SER A 133 -1.80 -11.35 2.59
CA SER A 133 -1.20 -10.80 3.82
C SER A 133 -1.98 -10.94 5.12
N ARG A 134 -2.94 -11.87 5.23
CA ARG A 134 -3.46 -12.31 6.54
C ARG A 134 -3.80 -13.79 6.51
N VAL A 135 -3.15 -14.55 7.38
CA VAL A 135 -3.71 -15.80 7.91
C VAL A 135 -5.12 -15.46 8.43
N ASP A 136 -6.15 -16.11 7.88
CA ASP A 136 -7.54 -16.14 8.36
C ASP A 136 -8.51 -14.96 8.17
N GLN A 137 -8.49 -14.22 7.05
CA GLN A 137 -9.69 -13.46 6.65
C GLN A 137 -10.02 -13.58 5.15
N VAL A 138 -10.84 -14.56 4.80
CA VAL A 138 -11.54 -14.62 3.51
C VAL A 138 -12.69 -13.62 3.55
N ARG A 139 -12.55 -12.46 2.91
CA ARG A 139 -13.71 -11.58 2.66
C ARG A 139 -14.44 -12.08 1.42
N LEU A 140 -15.73 -12.39 1.59
CA LEU A 140 -16.63 -12.70 0.47
C LEU A 140 -16.74 -11.46 -0.43
N CYS A 141 -16.33 -11.58 -1.70
CA CYS A 141 -16.57 -10.57 -2.70
C CYS A 141 -17.91 -10.89 -3.36
N VAL A 142 -18.99 -10.30 -2.86
CA VAL A 142 -20.33 -10.46 -3.44
C VAL A 142 -20.59 -9.29 -4.39
N ARG A 143 -20.21 -9.51 -5.65
CA ARG A 143 -20.55 -8.73 -6.87
C ARG A 143 -19.89 -7.36 -7.08
N LYS A 144 -19.37 -7.21 -8.32
CA LYS A 144 -18.70 -6.06 -8.97
C LYS A 144 -17.47 -5.51 -8.25
N CYS A 145 -16.31 -5.60 -8.93
CA CYS A 145 -15.10 -4.87 -8.55
C CYS A 145 -15.43 -3.40 -8.26
N GLY A 146 -15.18 -2.95 -7.03
CA GLY A 146 -15.31 -1.55 -6.64
C GLY A 146 -16.27 -1.26 -5.49
N GLU A 147 -17.16 -2.18 -5.11
CA GLU A 147 -18.04 -2.00 -3.95
C GLU A 147 -17.63 -2.95 -2.82
N PHE A 148 -17.04 -2.39 -1.76
CA PHE A 148 -16.75 -3.12 -0.52
C PHE A 148 -17.86 -2.83 0.48
N GLN A 149 -18.73 -3.81 0.77
CA GLN A 149 -19.63 -3.72 1.91
C GLN A 149 -18.98 -4.33 3.16
N HIS A 150 -19.19 -3.70 4.31
CA HIS A 150 -18.77 -4.25 5.60
C HIS A 150 -19.64 -5.48 5.91
N ARG A 151 -19.08 -6.50 6.55
CA ARG A 151 -19.79 -7.77 6.82
C ARG A 151 -21.09 -7.56 7.61
N ASP A 152 -21.12 -6.54 8.46
CA ASP A 152 -22.25 -6.23 9.34
C ASP A 152 -23.45 -5.62 8.58
N GLU A 153 -23.25 -5.08 7.37
CA GLU A 153 -24.32 -4.54 6.52
C GLU A 153 -25.06 -5.62 5.71
N LEU A 154 -24.43 -6.77 5.48
CA LEU A 154 -25.02 -7.89 4.73
C LEU A 154 -26.03 -8.71 5.55
N GLU A 155 -25.88 -8.73 6.88
CA GLU A 155 -26.81 -9.46 7.76
C GLU A 155 -28.11 -8.67 8.01
N LEU A 156 -28.07 -7.33 7.94
CA LEU A 156 -29.26 -6.47 8.11
C LEU A 156 -30.18 -6.47 6.87
N ASN A 157 -29.64 -6.63 5.68
CA ASN A 157 -30.40 -6.54 4.42
C ASN A 157 -31.05 -7.87 3.96
N ASN A 158 -30.80 -8.98 4.66
CA ASN A 158 -31.35 -10.30 4.32
C ASN A 158 -32.43 -10.79 5.31
N THR A 159 -33.00 -9.88 6.11
CA THR A 159 -34.07 -10.21 7.07
C THR A 159 -35.40 -9.50 6.79
N GLN A 160 -35.70 -9.22 5.52
CA GLN A 160 -37.05 -8.86 5.04
C GLN A 160 -37.46 -9.69 3.84
#